data_AF-A0A841PX67-F1
#
_entry.id   AF-A0A841PX67-F1
#
_cell.length_a   1.000
_cell.length_b   1.000
_cell.length_c   1.000
_cell.angle_alpha   90.00
_cell.angle_beta   90.00
_cell.angle_gamma   90.00
#
_symmetry.space_group_name_H-M   'P 1'
#
loop_
_entity.id
_entity.type
_entity.pdbx_description
1 polymer ?
#
loop_
_entity_poly.entity_id
_entity_poly.type
_entity_poly.pdbx_seq_one_letter_code
_entity_poly.pdbx_strand_id
1 'polypeptide(L)'
;MADKTSCVGNVHINVDVSEAVKGLKAVQREVRKTIAALKEVDEIQKHTCPECGKMSLKTLLANEVVQSRVCVYCGWSNVVIGD
;
A
#
# COMPACT_ATOMS: atom_id res chain seq x y z
N MET A 1 60.22 -16.45 14.90
CA MET A 1 59.20 -16.82 15.89
C MET A 1 57.93 -17.10 15.12
N ALA A 2 57.40 -18.32 15.15
CA ALA A 2 56.27 -18.73 14.31
C ALA A 2 54.97 -18.55 15.10
N ASP A 3 54.11 -17.64 14.62
CA ASP A 3 52.79 -17.38 15.17
C ASP A 3 51.87 -18.56 14.81
N LYS A 4 51.65 -19.46 15.78
CA LYS A 4 50.75 -20.60 15.62
C LYS A 4 49.33 -20.15 15.89
N THR A 5 48.66 -19.67 14.85
CA THR A 5 47.20 -19.48 14.88
C THR A 5 46.55 -20.85 14.75
N SER A 6 46.27 -21.51 15.87
CA SER A 6 45.54 -22.78 15.88
C SER A 6 44.05 -22.50 15.64
N CYS A 7 43.54 -22.89 14.46
CA CYS A 7 42.10 -22.94 14.25
C CYS A 7 41.53 -24.15 15.05
N VAL A 8 40.70 -23.86 16.04
CA VAL A 8 40.06 -24.87 16.88
C VAL A 8 38.68 -25.14 16.32
N GLY A 9 38.57 -26.19 15.50
CA GLY A 9 37.33 -26.92 15.20
C GLY A 9 36.21 -26.16 14.49
N ASN A 10 35.31 -26.91 13.86
CA ASN A 10 34.11 -26.35 13.26
C ASN A 10 32.99 -26.34 14.32
N VAL A 11 32.50 -25.16 14.70
CA VAL A 11 31.41 -25.01 15.66
C VAL A 11 30.10 -24.87 14.91
N HIS A 12 29.26 -25.91 14.97
CA HIS A 12 27.91 -25.87 14.43
C HIS A 12 26.94 -25.39 15.50
N ILE A 13 26.46 -24.14 15.35
CA ILE A 13 25.42 -23.57 16.21
C ILE A 13 24.07 -23.76 15.51
N ASN A 14 23.18 -24.52 16.15
CA ASN A 14 21.81 -24.68 15.67
C ASN A 14 20.92 -23.70 16.46
N VAL A 15 20.36 -22.71 15.76
CA VAL A 15 19.48 -21.69 16.37
C VAL A 15 18.05 -21.96 15.91
N ASP A 16 17.16 -22.22 16.87
CA ASP A 16 15.74 -22.36 16.59
C ASP A 16 15.09 -20.97 16.41
N VAL A 17 14.62 -20.69 15.20
CA VAL A 17 13.96 -19.43 14.83
C VAL A 17 12.45 -19.60 14.63
N SER A 18 11.88 -20.76 14.99
CA SER A 18 10.48 -21.10 14.73
C SER A 18 9.51 -20.07 15.31
N GLU A 19 9.77 -19.59 16.53
CA GLU A 19 8.95 -18.58 17.20
C GLU A 19 9.08 -17.19 16.55
N ALA A 20 10.29 -16.81 16.14
CA ALA A 20 10.50 -15.55 15.42
C ALA A 20 9.73 -15.54 14.08
N VAL A 21 9.73 -16.66 13.35
CA VAL A 21 8.98 -16.81 12.09
C VAL A 21 7.47 -16.77 12.32
N LYS A 22 6.96 -17.38 13.41
CA LYS A 22 5.54 -17.28 13.78
C LYS A 22 5.15 -15.83 14.08
N GLY A 23 5.99 -15.09 14.80
CA GLY A 23 5.81 -13.67 15.07
C GLY A 23 5.72 -12.84 13.79
N LEU A 24 6.64 -13.06 12.84
CA LEU A 24 6.64 -12.35 11.55
C LEU A 24 5.37 -12.62 10.72
N LYS A 25 4.85 -13.85 10.74
CA LYS A 25 3.58 -14.18 10.06
C LYS A 25 2.37 -13.48 10.69
N ALA A 26 2.35 -13.34 12.02
CA ALA A 26 1.31 -12.59 12.71
C ALA A 26 1.33 -11.11 12.28
N VAL A 27 2.52 -10.50 12.23
CA VAL A 27 2.71 -9.12 11.74
C VAL A 27 2.25 -8.98 10.28
N GLN A 28 2.64 -9.92 9.42
CA GLN A 28 2.23 -9.90 8.01
C GLN A 28 0.70 -9.96 7.86
N ARG A 29 0.00 -10.70 8.72
CA ARG A 29 -1.47 -10.77 8.70
C ARG A 29 -2.11 -9.43 9.06
N GLU A 30 -1.59 -8.76 10.09
CA GLU A 30 -2.09 -7.44 10.49
C GLU A 30 -1.82 -6.40 9.39
N VAL A 31 -0.64 -6.41 8.79
CA VAL A 31 -0.30 -5.52 7.65
C VAL A 31 -1.29 -5.72 6.49
N ARG A 32 -1.65 -6.97 6.17
CA ARG A 32 -2.65 -7.24 5.11
C ARG A 32 -4.03 -6.68 5.44
N LYS A 33 -4.46 -6.72 6.70
CA LYS A 33 -5.72 -6.11 7.13
C LYS A 33 -5.67 -4.59 6.97
N THR A 34 -4.57 -3.95 7.36
CA THR A 34 -4.38 -2.51 7.18
C THR A 34 -4.40 -2.13 5.71
N ILE A 35 -3.73 -2.91 4.84
CA ILE A 35 -3.77 -2.68 3.39
C ILE A 35 -5.19 -2.79 2.84
N ALA A 36 -5.98 -3.76 3.30
CA ALA A 36 -7.38 -3.90 2.88
C ALA A 36 -8.21 -2.66 3.28
N ALA A 37 -8.08 -2.19 4.52
CA ALA A 37 -8.75 -0.97 4.98
C ALA A 37 -8.30 0.28 4.20
N LEU A 38 -7.01 0.38 3.84
CA LEU A 38 -6.49 1.48 3.03
C LEU A 38 -7.09 1.49 1.61
N LYS A 39 -7.36 0.31 1.02
CA LYS A 39 -8.03 0.24 -0.29
C LYS A 39 -9.47 0.77 -0.24
N GLU A 40 -10.21 0.44 0.81
CA GLU A 40 -11.57 0.96 1.00
C GLU A 40 -11.57 2.49 1.12
N VAL A 41 -10.58 3.06 1.82
CA VAL A 41 -10.40 4.51 1.92
C VAL A 41 -10.02 5.14 0.57
N ASP A 42 -9.14 4.49 -0.22
CA ASP A 42 -8.75 4.96 -1.55
C ASP A 42 -9.95 5.00 -2.52
N GLU A 43 -10.83 4.00 -2.46
CA GLU A 43 -12.08 3.98 -3.26
C GLU A 43 -13.01 5.13 -2.87
N ILE A 44 -13.19 5.40 -1.58
CA ILE A 44 -13.98 6.54 -1.09
C ILE A 44 -13.35 7.87 -1.55
N GLN A 45 -12.03 8.01 -1.48
CA GLN A 45 -11.33 9.22 -1.91
C GLN A 45 -11.50 9.49 -3.41
N LYS A 46 -11.57 8.45 -4.26
CA LYS A 46 -11.84 8.62 -5.71
C LYS A 46 -13.18 9.29 -6.00
N HIS A 47 -14.16 9.17 -5.10
CA HIS A 47 -15.48 9.78 -5.24
C HIS A 47 -15.64 11.08 -4.44
N THR A 48 -14.59 11.47 -3.71
CA THR A 48 -14.56 12.68 -2.90
C THR A 48 -13.90 13.80 -3.69
N CYS A 49 -14.51 14.98 -3.68
CA CYS A 49 -13.89 16.15 -4.28
C CYS A 49 -12.65 16.58 -3.47
N PRO A 50 -11.47 16.75 -4.10
CA PRO A 50 -10.25 17.12 -3.39
C PRO A 50 -10.27 18.54 -2.82
N GLU A 51 -11.05 19.45 -3.43
CA GLU A 51 -11.14 20.85 -2.99
C GLU A 51 -12.06 21.05 -1.79
N CYS A 52 -13.22 20.39 -1.77
CA CYS A 52 -14.26 20.65 -0.75
C CYS A 52 -14.59 19.46 0.14
N GLY A 53 -13.98 18.30 -0.09
CA GLY A 53 -14.16 17.09 0.73
C GLY A 53 -15.54 16.44 0.64
N LYS A 54 -16.42 16.88 -0.28
CA LYS A 54 -17.77 16.32 -0.45
C LYS A 54 -17.80 15.17 -1.46
N MET A 55 -18.57 14.12 -1.14
CA MET A 55 -18.78 12.95 -2.00
C MET A 55 -19.84 13.22 -3.06
N SER A 56 -19.49 13.92 -4.14
CA SER A 56 -20.39 14.16 -5.28
C SER A 56 -19.61 14.57 -6.52
N LEU A 57 -18.87 13.64 -7.12
CA LEU A 57 -18.27 13.79 -8.45
C LEU A 57 -19.24 13.25 -9.50
N LYS A 58 -19.66 14.09 -10.44
CA LYS A 58 -20.43 13.69 -11.62
C LYS A 58 -19.45 13.42 -12.76
N THR A 59 -19.51 12.22 -13.34
CA THR A 59 -18.75 11.91 -14.55
C THR A 59 -19.54 12.42 -15.76
N LEU A 60 -18.94 13.31 -16.53
CA LEU A 60 -19.43 13.75 -17.83
C LEU A 60 -18.55 13.08 -18.89
N LEU A 61 -19.16 12.23 -19.70
CA LEU A 61 -18.54 11.65 -20.88
C LEU A 61 -18.57 12.71 -21.98
N ALA A 62 -17.39 13.22 -22.37
CA ALA A 62 -17.28 14.17 -23.47
C ALA A 62 -17.20 13.44 -24.83
N ASN A 63 -16.66 12.21 -24.85
CA ASN A 63 -16.60 11.23 -25.95
C ASN A 63 -16.32 9.83 -25.36
N GLU A 64 -16.28 8.76 -26.17
CA GLU A 64 -16.00 7.38 -25.70
C GLU A 64 -14.67 7.25 -24.93
N VAL A 65 -13.72 8.16 -25.16
CA VAL A 65 -12.35 8.11 -24.63
C VAL A 65 -12.10 9.10 -23.48
N VAL A 66 -12.95 10.13 -23.34
CA VAL A 66 -12.68 11.26 -22.42
C VAL A 66 -13.77 11.37 -21.36
N GLN A 67 -13.38 11.14 -20.11
CA GLN A 67 -14.23 11.28 -18.94
C GLN A 67 -13.80 12.50 -18.13
N SER A 68 -14.70 13.46 -17.92
CA SER A 68 -14.44 14.57 -16.99
C SER A 68 -15.22 14.36 -15.70
N ARG A 69 -14.58 14.55 -14.54
CA ARG A 69 -15.23 14.51 -13.23
C ARG A 69 -15.46 15.93 -12.77
N VAL A 70 -16.68 16.27 -12.39
CA VAL A 70 -17.02 17.60 -11.88
C VAL A 70 -17.68 17.49 -10.51
N CYS A 71 -17.19 18.26 -9.54
CA CYS A 71 -17.83 18.39 -8.24
C CYS A 71 -19.08 19.26 -8.35
N VAL A 72 -20.21 18.73 -7.86
CA VAL A 72 -21.51 19.41 -7.91
C VAL A 72 -21.59 20.61 -6.96
N TYR A 73 -20.71 20.68 -5.95
CA TYR A 73 -20.77 21.72 -4.91
C TYR A 73 -19.83 22.90 -5.12
N CYS A 74 -18.57 22.65 -5.49
CA CYS A 74 -17.57 23.71 -5.67
C CYS A 74 -17.19 23.96 -7.13
N GLY A 75 -17.70 23.15 -8.07
CA GLY A 75 -17.39 23.28 -9.49
C GLY A 75 -16.00 22.79 -9.90
N TRP A 76 -15.22 22.19 -8.99
CA TRP A 76 -13.94 21.56 -9.33
C TRP A 76 -14.11 20.56 -10.46
N SER A 77 -13.24 20.58 -11.46
CA SER A 77 -13.27 19.64 -12.57
C SER A 77 -11.88 19.08 -12.89
N ASN A 78 -11.85 17.82 -13.31
CA ASN A 78 -10.65 17.16 -13.78
C ASN A 78 -10.96 16.27 -14.98
N VAL A 79 -10.10 16.31 -16.00
CA VAL A 79 -10.22 15.51 -17.21
C VAL A 79 -9.38 14.24 -17.04
N VAL A 80 -10.03 13.10 -17.11
CA VAL A 80 -9.41 11.78 -17.18
C VAL A 80 -9.46 11.33 -18.63
N ILE A 81 -8.30 11.25 -19.26
CA ILE A 81 -8.15 10.65 -20.60
C ILE A 81 -7.92 9.16 -20.35
N GLY A 82 -8.81 8.31 -20.87
CA GLY A 82 -8.58 6.86 -20.83
C GLY A 82 -7.50 6.46 -21.84
N ASP A 83 -6.57 5.59 -21.43
CA ASP A 83 -5.63 4.90 -22.32
C ASP A 83 -6.33 3.78 -23.12
#